data_AF-B4MYF2-F1
#
_entry.id   AF-B4MYF2-F1
#
_cell.length_a   1.000
_cell.length_b   1.000
_cell.length_c   1.000
_cell.angle_alpha   90.00
_cell.angle_beta   90.00
_cell.angle_gamma   90.00
#
_symmetry.space_group_name_H-M   'P 1'
#
loop_
_entity.id
_entity.type
_entity.pdbx_description
1 polymer ?
#
loop_
_entity_poly.entity_id
_entity_poly.type
_entity_poly.pdbx_seq_one_letter_code
_entity_poly.pdbx_strand_id
1 'polypeptide(L)'
;MATDGKDGLQEYNKSLIKKAETVITKSFPEKIVQLNELLASPMFNLSILSEMSHDLNISLPDPVLGNEDEEEVDASLDNLDNNDHRPTNRAIWKMITVVKPIIRQLTEDANTLKMWIVLMVPKVEDGDNFGVSVQMITLAEVEETESMAKNWFNGICRYFLLRAEIISSLAQFPYIEDYQRALEDLDEKELFSMWMVACEIRDRYLLLYDLFTKNIKKLKEPRSSNGGGIY
;
A
#
# COMPACT_ATOMS: atom_id res chain seq x y z
N MET A 1 -3.10 23.67 37.02
CA MET A 1 -2.81 22.33 36.47
C MET A 1 -3.69 21.93 35.28
N ALA A 2 -4.80 22.61 34.96
CA ALA A 2 -5.62 22.34 33.76
C ALA A 2 -5.22 23.15 32.50
N THR A 3 -4.21 24.02 32.59
CA THR A 3 -3.73 24.89 31.52
C THR A 3 -2.77 24.18 30.57
N ASP A 4 -1.90 23.33 31.10
CA ASP A 4 -0.84 22.62 30.36
C ASP A 4 -1.37 21.71 29.24
N GLY A 5 -2.45 20.96 29.50
CA GLY A 5 -3.05 20.06 28.51
C GLY A 5 -3.80 20.77 27.38
N LYS A 6 -4.40 21.94 27.63
CA LYS A 6 -5.11 22.72 26.58
C LYS A 6 -4.12 23.42 25.66
N ASP A 7 -3.05 23.96 26.23
CA ASP A 7 -2.02 24.67 25.46
C ASP A 7 -1.25 23.67 24.58
N GLY A 8 -0.88 22.50 25.10
CA GLY A 8 -0.26 21.42 24.32
C GLY A 8 -1.13 20.89 23.18
N LEU A 9 -2.45 20.76 23.40
CA LEU A 9 -3.37 20.35 22.33
C LEU A 9 -3.48 21.40 21.21
N GLN A 10 -3.50 22.68 21.56
CA GLN A 10 -3.54 23.76 20.56
C GLN A 10 -2.25 23.80 19.73
N GLU A 11 -1.09 23.59 20.36
CA GLU A 11 0.19 23.51 19.67
C GLU A 11 0.23 22.30 18.73
N TYR A 12 -0.21 21.13 19.19
CA TYR A 12 -0.32 19.94 18.36
C TYR A 12 -1.21 20.18 17.13
N ASN A 13 -2.39 20.75 17.31
CA ASN A 13 -3.31 21.05 16.20
C ASN A 13 -2.68 21.99 15.19
N LYS A 14 -2.01 23.07 15.63
CA LYS A 14 -1.30 24.00 14.75
C LYS A 14 -0.17 23.30 13.97
N SER A 15 0.60 22.46 14.65
CA SER A 15 1.69 21.67 14.04
C SER A 15 1.15 20.71 12.97
N LEU A 16 0.07 19.99 13.28
CA LEU A 16 -0.59 19.08 12.34
C LEU A 16 -1.11 19.83 11.12
N ILE A 17 -1.75 20.99 11.31
CA ILE A 17 -2.24 21.82 10.21
C ILE A 17 -1.10 22.27 9.30
N LYS A 18 -0.01 22.78 9.88
CA LYS A 18 1.16 23.20 9.11
C LYS A 18 1.81 22.03 8.36
N LYS A 19 1.87 20.85 8.99
CA LYS A 19 2.38 19.62 8.36
C LYS A 19 1.52 19.23 7.15
N ALA A 20 0.20 19.16 7.32
CA ALA A 20 -0.74 18.81 6.25
C ALA A 20 -0.63 19.77 5.04
N GLU A 21 -0.57 21.08 5.29
CA GLU A 21 -0.40 22.06 4.22
C GLU A 21 0.94 21.91 3.48
N THR A 22 2.02 21.59 4.22
CA THR A 22 3.33 21.32 3.62
C THR A 22 3.30 20.06 2.76
N VAL A 23 2.61 19.02 3.22
CA VAL A 23 2.43 17.76 2.48
C VAL A 23 1.72 18.03 1.14
N ILE A 24 0.62 18.77 1.15
CA ILE A 24 -0.14 19.08 -0.07
C ILE A 24 0.68 19.96 -1.03
N THR A 25 1.31 21.01 -0.52
CA THR A 25 1.93 22.04 -1.37
C THR A 25 3.32 21.67 -1.89
N LYS A 26 4.05 20.81 -1.20
CA LYS A 26 5.43 20.43 -1.56
C LYS A 26 5.58 18.93 -1.78
N SER A 27 5.22 18.12 -0.78
CA SER A 27 5.47 16.67 -0.82
C SER A 27 4.72 15.99 -1.98
N PHE A 28 3.44 16.30 -2.19
CA PHE A 28 2.63 15.63 -3.22
C PHE A 28 3.16 15.86 -4.64
N PRO A 29 3.41 17.10 -5.09
CA PRO A 29 4.03 17.34 -6.40
C PRO A 29 5.36 16.59 -6.58
N GLU A 30 6.24 16.63 -5.57
CA GLU A 30 7.53 15.93 -5.60
C GLU A 30 7.35 14.41 -5.72
N LYS A 31 6.41 13.83 -4.95
CA LYS A 31 6.10 12.40 -4.99
C LYS A 31 5.54 11.96 -6.34
N ILE A 32 4.66 12.76 -6.95
CA ILE A 32 4.09 12.45 -8.27
C ILE A 32 5.20 12.36 -9.32
N VAL A 33 6.14 13.32 -9.31
CA VAL A 33 7.29 13.31 -10.23
C VAL A 33 8.18 12.10 -9.98
N GLN A 34 8.56 11.84 -8.72
CA GLN A 34 9.38 10.68 -8.34
C GLN A 34 8.73 9.35 -8.78
N LEU A 35 7.42 9.22 -8.63
CA LEU A 35 6.69 8.01 -9.03
C LEU A 35 6.59 7.86 -10.55
N ASN A 36 6.46 8.96 -11.28
CA ASN A 36 6.52 8.92 -12.74
C ASN A 36 7.90 8.46 -13.24
N GLU A 37 8.98 8.96 -12.64
CA GLU A 37 10.34 8.52 -12.96
C GLU A 37 10.55 7.04 -12.60
N LEU A 38 10.03 6.61 -11.46
CA LEU A 38 10.09 5.20 -11.03
C LEU A 38 9.37 4.28 -12.02
N LEU A 39 8.15 4.63 -12.43
CA LEU A 39 7.35 3.86 -13.37
C LEU A 39 7.94 3.83 -14.78
N ALA A 40 8.74 4.84 -15.14
CA ALA A 40 9.50 4.87 -16.39
C ALA A 40 10.81 4.05 -16.33
N SER A 41 11.22 3.59 -15.14
CA SER A 41 12.44 2.82 -14.97
C SER A 41 12.29 1.38 -15.51
N PRO A 42 13.40 0.73 -15.91
CA PRO A 42 13.36 -0.66 -16.39
C PRO A 42 12.78 -1.67 -15.40
N MET A 43 12.80 -1.36 -14.10
CA MET A 43 12.23 -2.22 -13.04
C MET A 43 10.72 -2.40 -13.19
N PHE A 44 10.03 -1.43 -13.78
CA PHE A 44 8.58 -1.42 -13.95
C PHE A 44 8.15 -1.62 -15.42
N ASN A 45 9.06 -2.11 -16.27
CA ASN A 45 8.76 -2.40 -17.66
C ASN A 45 8.02 -3.75 -17.81
N LEU A 46 6.73 -3.69 -18.15
CA LEU A 46 5.85 -4.85 -18.32
C LEU A 46 6.39 -5.93 -19.27
N SER A 47 7.13 -5.57 -20.33
CA SER A 47 7.66 -6.58 -21.26
C SER A 47 8.76 -7.43 -20.61
N ILE A 48 9.51 -6.86 -19.67
CA ILE A 48 10.60 -7.53 -18.96
C ILE A 48 10.06 -8.32 -17.76
N LEU A 49 8.93 -7.89 -17.16
CA LEU A 49 8.36 -8.55 -15.98
C LEU A 49 7.95 -10.01 -16.25
N SER A 50 7.44 -10.34 -17.45
CA SER A 50 7.12 -11.73 -17.81
C SER A 50 8.35 -12.64 -17.91
N GLU A 51 9.51 -12.09 -18.29
CA GLU A 51 10.78 -12.85 -18.32
C GLU A 51 11.34 -13.06 -16.91
N MET A 52 11.04 -12.16 -15.96
CA MET A 52 11.55 -12.20 -14.59
C MET A 52 10.75 -13.12 -13.64
N SER A 53 9.54 -13.56 -14.01
CA SER A 53 8.75 -14.50 -13.20
C SER A 53 9.35 -15.91 -13.17
N HIS A 54 10.14 -16.28 -14.18
CA HIS A 54 10.64 -17.65 -14.38
C HIS A 54 11.99 -17.95 -13.69
N ASP A 55 12.53 -17.04 -12.87
CA ASP A 55 13.81 -17.22 -12.14
C ASP A 55 13.63 -18.12 -10.89
N LEU A 56 13.07 -19.32 -11.08
CA LEU A 56 12.88 -20.32 -10.04
C LEU A 56 14.09 -21.25 -9.98
N ASN A 57 15.14 -20.81 -9.28
CA ASN A 57 16.28 -21.67 -8.95
C ASN A 57 15.91 -22.62 -7.78
N ILE A 58 14.86 -23.43 -7.95
CA ILE A 58 14.41 -24.42 -6.96
C ILE A 58 14.89 -25.79 -7.44
N SER A 59 15.85 -26.36 -6.72
CA SER A 59 16.21 -27.75 -6.87
C SER A 59 15.08 -28.59 -6.29
N LEU A 60 14.29 -29.25 -7.14
CA LEU A 60 13.31 -30.22 -6.67
C LEU A 60 14.06 -31.46 -6.15
N PRO A 61 13.70 -32.01 -4.98
CA PRO A 61 14.20 -33.32 -4.57
C PRO A 61 13.85 -34.35 -5.64
N ASP A 62 14.79 -35.27 -5.92
CA ASP A 62 14.50 -36.37 -6.83
C ASP A 62 13.27 -37.15 -6.32
N PRO A 63 12.34 -37.53 -7.20
CA PRO A 63 11.18 -38.31 -6.79
C PRO A 63 11.66 -39.61 -6.14
N VAL A 64 11.35 -39.79 -4.86
CA VAL A 64 11.56 -41.06 -4.18
C VAL A 64 10.58 -42.04 -4.83
N LEU A 65 11.07 -42.84 -5.77
CA LEU A 65 10.36 -44.01 -6.28
C LEU A 65 10.21 -44.97 -5.10
N GLY A 66 9.05 -44.92 -4.45
CA GLY A 66 8.72 -45.81 -3.35
C GLY A 66 8.80 -47.26 -3.82
N ASN A 67 9.68 -48.03 -3.19
CA ASN A 67 9.49 -49.48 -3.14
C ASN A 67 8.19 -49.73 -2.36
N GLU A 68 7.39 -50.66 -2.85
CA GLU A 68 6.08 -51.06 -2.34
C GLU A 68 6.15 -51.71 -0.94
N ASP A 69 6.54 -50.96 0.09
CA ASP A 69 6.37 -51.38 1.47
C ASP A 69 5.62 -50.28 2.23
N GLU A 70 4.41 -50.63 2.67
CA GLU A 70 3.51 -49.82 3.48
C GLU A 70 4.18 -49.41 4.79
N GLU A 71 4.83 -48.25 4.82
CA GLU A 71 5.05 -47.51 6.05
C GLU A 71 4.48 -46.09 5.87
N GLU A 72 3.70 -45.66 6.87
CA GLU A 72 3.13 -44.33 6.96
C GLU A 72 4.15 -43.29 6.51
N VAL A 73 3.80 -42.54 5.45
CA VAL A 73 4.63 -41.46 4.95
C VAL A 73 4.54 -40.28 5.92
N ASP A 74 5.13 -40.44 7.10
CA ASP A 74 5.81 -39.35 7.77
C ASP A 74 7.00 -39.00 6.87
N ALA A 75 6.68 -38.30 5.76
CA ALA A 75 7.64 -37.63 4.90
C ALA A 75 8.25 -36.53 5.74
N SER A 76 9.14 -36.98 6.61
CA SER A 76 9.82 -36.21 7.61
C SER A 76 10.44 -35.01 6.91
N LEU A 77 10.05 -33.84 7.43
CA LEU A 77 10.73 -32.57 7.24
C LEU A 77 12.25 -32.67 7.62
N ASP A 78 12.70 -33.82 8.11
CA ASP A 78 14.07 -34.14 8.52
C ASP A 78 15.04 -34.42 7.36
N ASN A 79 14.56 -34.64 6.12
CA ASN A 79 15.41 -34.77 4.93
C ASN A 79 15.61 -33.45 4.16
N LEU A 80 15.13 -32.33 4.67
CA LEU A 80 15.54 -31.01 4.17
C LEU A 80 16.96 -30.76 4.67
N ASP A 81 17.94 -31.07 3.83
CA ASP A 81 19.33 -30.67 4.03
C ASP A 81 19.34 -29.20 4.45
N ASN A 82 19.93 -28.88 5.61
CA ASN A 82 19.85 -27.56 6.28
C ASN A 82 20.46 -26.41 5.45
N ASN A 83 20.88 -26.69 4.21
CA ASN A 83 21.40 -25.78 3.20
C ASN A 83 20.44 -25.52 2.01
N ASP A 84 19.24 -26.12 1.95
CA ASP A 84 18.27 -25.83 0.87
C ASP A 84 17.59 -24.46 1.10
N HIS A 85 18.39 -23.39 0.98
CA HIS A 85 17.89 -22.02 0.98
C HIS A 85 17.09 -21.79 -0.30
N ARG A 86 15.78 -21.96 -0.23
CA ARG A 86 14.87 -21.64 -1.35
C ARG A 86 14.71 -20.13 -1.44
N PRO A 87 15.30 -19.48 -2.46
CA PRO A 87 15.34 -18.03 -2.50
C PRO A 87 13.94 -17.45 -2.80
N THR A 88 13.69 -16.27 -2.25
CA THR A 88 12.59 -15.42 -2.73
C THR A 88 12.84 -15.03 -4.19
N ASN A 89 11.77 -14.83 -4.95
CA ASN A 89 11.90 -14.26 -6.29
C ASN A 89 12.57 -12.88 -6.18
N ARG A 90 13.79 -12.75 -6.72
CA ARG A 90 14.64 -11.57 -6.51
C ARG A 90 14.05 -10.33 -7.17
N ALA A 91 13.36 -10.47 -8.30
CA ALA A 91 12.72 -9.38 -9.00
C ALA A 91 11.58 -8.79 -8.15
N ILE A 92 10.70 -9.66 -7.67
CA ILE A 92 9.56 -9.31 -6.82
C ILE A 92 10.06 -8.69 -5.51
N TRP A 93 11.08 -9.30 -4.90
CA TRP A 93 11.68 -8.77 -3.68
C TRP A 93 12.21 -7.35 -3.88
N LYS A 94 12.95 -7.09 -4.97
CA LYS A 94 13.44 -5.74 -5.32
C LYS A 94 12.28 -4.75 -5.48
N MET A 95 11.23 -5.11 -6.24
CA MET A 95 10.06 -4.23 -6.39
C MET A 95 9.39 -3.94 -5.05
N ILE A 96 9.15 -4.97 -4.23
CA ILE A 96 8.55 -4.83 -2.90
C ILE A 96 9.40 -3.90 -2.01
N THR A 97 10.74 -4.02 -2.06
CA THR A 97 11.62 -3.16 -1.25
C THR A 97 11.50 -1.68 -1.59
N VAL A 98 11.14 -1.36 -2.84
CA VAL A 98 10.92 0.00 -3.32
C VAL A 98 9.48 0.47 -3.06
N VAL A 99 8.48 -0.37 -3.36
CA VAL A 99 7.06 0.02 -3.28
C VAL A 99 6.54 0.05 -1.84
N LYS A 100 6.96 -0.89 -0.98
CA LYS A 100 6.46 -1.01 0.40
C LYS A 100 6.67 0.25 1.27
N PRO A 101 7.84 0.92 1.25
CA PRO A 101 8.01 2.20 1.93
C PRO A 101 7.08 3.30 1.40
N ILE A 102 6.80 3.30 0.10
CA ILE A 102 5.94 4.31 -0.53
C ILE A 102 4.47 4.12 -0.09
N ILE A 103 4.00 2.86 0.01
CA ILE A 103 2.68 2.54 0.57
C ILE A 103 2.55 3.07 2.01
N ARG A 104 3.58 2.86 2.83
CA ARG A 104 3.60 3.35 4.21
C ARG A 104 3.52 4.87 4.25
N GLN A 105 4.32 5.55 3.43
CA GLN A 105 4.29 7.01 3.34
C GLN A 105 2.91 7.52 2.93
N LEU A 106 2.27 6.90 1.93
CA LEU A 106 0.91 7.29 1.52
C LEU A 106 -0.09 7.12 2.65
N THR A 107 0.04 6.06 3.46
CA THR A 107 -0.81 5.84 4.63
C THR A 107 -0.62 6.94 5.68
N GLU A 108 0.63 7.33 5.96
CA GLU A 108 0.94 8.42 6.90
C GLU A 108 0.44 9.78 6.42
N ASP A 109 0.60 10.06 5.12
CA ASP A 109 0.14 11.28 4.49
C ASP A 109 -1.39 11.35 4.50
N ALA A 110 -2.08 10.28 4.09
CA ALA A 110 -3.54 10.17 4.13
C ALA A 110 -4.07 10.34 5.56
N ASN A 111 -3.46 9.70 6.56
CA ASN A 111 -3.88 9.87 7.95
C ASN A 111 -3.67 11.32 8.45
N THR A 112 -2.58 11.98 8.03
CA THR A 112 -2.33 13.39 8.34
C THR A 112 -3.40 14.29 7.72
N LEU A 113 -3.77 14.06 6.46
CA LEU A 113 -4.81 14.81 5.76
C LEU A 113 -6.21 14.57 6.33
N LYS A 114 -6.53 13.32 6.68
CA LYS A 114 -7.79 12.95 7.35
C LYS A 114 -7.97 13.77 8.62
N MET A 115 -6.95 13.78 9.49
CA MET A 115 -6.99 14.57 10.72
C MET A 115 -7.05 16.06 10.46
N TRP A 116 -6.38 16.56 9.42
CA TRP A 116 -6.51 17.95 9.01
C TRP A 116 -7.94 18.31 8.66
N ILE A 117 -8.61 17.55 7.79
CA ILE A 117 -10.01 17.82 7.41
C ILE A 117 -10.91 17.78 8.65
N VAL A 118 -10.79 16.74 9.47
CA VAL A 118 -11.61 16.56 10.69
C VAL A 118 -11.48 17.77 11.63
N LEU A 119 -10.27 18.33 11.79
CA LEU A 119 -10.06 19.53 12.62
C LEU A 119 -10.64 20.81 12.00
N MET A 120 -10.83 20.86 10.69
CA MET A 120 -11.43 22.00 9.97
C MET A 120 -12.96 21.90 9.88
N VAL A 121 -13.57 20.76 10.23
CA VAL A 121 -15.03 20.62 10.26
C VAL A 121 -15.60 21.50 11.38
N PRO A 122 -16.53 22.43 11.06
CA PRO A 122 -17.11 23.34 12.04
C PRO A 122 -18.18 22.62 12.87
N LYS A 123 -18.63 23.28 13.94
CA LYS A 123 -19.77 22.83 14.74
C LYS A 123 -21.00 22.59 13.85
N VAL A 124 -21.76 21.51 14.09
CA VAL A 124 -23.02 21.23 13.37
C VAL A 124 -24.04 22.35 13.59
N GLU A 125 -24.62 22.87 12.50
CA GLU A 125 -25.63 23.93 12.50
C GLU A 125 -26.65 23.70 11.36
N ASP A 126 -27.83 24.28 11.50
CA ASP A 126 -28.88 24.26 10.47
C ASP A 126 -28.57 25.29 9.37
N GLY A 127 -28.34 24.82 8.15
CA GLY A 127 -28.04 25.66 6.99
C GLY A 127 -26.54 25.92 6.74
N ASP A 128 -26.22 26.52 5.59
CA ASP A 128 -24.84 26.81 5.10
C ASP A 128 -23.86 25.61 5.15
N ASN A 129 -24.36 24.41 4.84
CA ASN A 129 -23.58 23.17 4.94
C ASN A 129 -22.88 22.77 3.63
N PHE A 130 -22.92 23.59 2.58
CA PHE A 130 -22.28 23.25 1.30
C PHE A 130 -20.77 23.01 1.44
N GLY A 131 -20.05 23.90 2.12
CA GLY A 131 -18.61 23.70 2.34
C GLY A 131 -18.31 22.51 3.25
N VAL A 132 -19.21 22.21 4.21
CA VAL A 132 -19.11 21.01 5.04
C VAL A 132 -19.28 19.75 4.16
N SER A 133 -20.21 19.74 3.21
CA SER A 133 -20.33 18.64 2.25
C SER A 133 -19.08 18.46 1.40
N VAL A 134 -18.42 19.55 0.98
CA VAL A 134 -17.12 19.49 0.27
C VAL A 134 -16.04 18.86 1.16
N GLN A 135 -15.99 19.22 2.44
CA GLN A 135 -15.08 18.59 3.42
C GLN A 135 -15.37 17.09 3.54
N MET A 136 -16.63 16.68 3.67
CA MET A 136 -17.00 15.26 3.81
C MET A 136 -16.67 14.43 2.58
N ILE A 137 -16.89 14.96 1.37
CA ILE A 137 -16.51 14.27 0.13
C ILE A 137 -14.99 14.12 0.05
N THR A 138 -14.25 15.17 0.37
CA THR A 138 -12.78 15.13 0.38
C THR A 138 -12.25 14.16 1.44
N LEU A 139 -12.89 14.10 2.60
CA LEU A 139 -12.56 13.17 3.67
C LEU A 139 -12.75 11.71 3.21
N ALA A 140 -13.87 11.40 2.55
CA ALA A 140 -14.14 10.06 2.05
C ALA A 140 -13.06 9.59 1.06
N GLU A 141 -12.61 10.46 0.15
CA GLU A 141 -11.51 10.13 -0.79
C GLU A 141 -10.17 9.87 -0.09
N VAL A 142 -9.88 10.61 0.99
CA VAL A 142 -8.69 10.40 1.81
C VAL A 142 -8.78 9.07 2.58
N GLU A 143 -9.94 8.76 3.14
CA GLU A 143 -10.19 7.50 3.86
C GLU A 143 -10.12 6.29 2.92
N GLU A 144 -10.64 6.41 1.71
CA GLU A 144 -10.52 5.37 0.68
C GLU A 144 -9.05 5.16 0.29
N THR A 145 -8.29 6.24 0.09
CA THR A 145 -6.84 6.16 -0.17
C THR A 145 -6.09 5.43 0.95
N GLU A 146 -6.42 5.71 2.21
CA GLU A 146 -5.84 5.02 3.37
C GLU A 146 -6.22 3.53 3.40
N SER A 147 -7.47 3.21 3.09
CA SER A 147 -7.99 1.83 3.02
C SER A 147 -7.27 1.01 1.94
N MET A 148 -7.14 1.57 0.73
CA MET A 148 -6.41 0.96 -0.37
C MET A 148 -4.95 0.70 -0.02
N ALA A 149 -4.27 1.69 0.59
CA ALA A 149 -2.87 1.54 1.00
C ALA A 149 -2.66 0.38 1.99
N LYS A 150 -3.57 0.24 2.98
CA LYS A 150 -3.55 -0.90 3.91
C LYS A 150 -3.77 -2.23 3.19
N ASN A 151 -4.70 -2.28 2.24
CA ASN A 151 -4.96 -3.47 1.45
C ASN A 151 -3.75 -3.90 0.61
N TRP A 152 -3.07 -2.95 -0.05
CA TRP A 152 -1.84 -3.25 -0.79
C TRP A 152 -0.73 -3.77 0.13
N PHE A 153 -0.57 -3.18 1.32
CA PHE A 153 0.40 -3.66 2.30
C PHE A 153 0.10 -5.10 2.75
N ASN A 154 -1.17 -5.43 2.98
CA ASN A 154 -1.61 -6.78 3.31
C ASN A 154 -1.39 -7.76 2.14
N GLY A 155 -1.59 -7.31 0.90
CA GLY A 155 -1.30 -8.08 -0.32
C GLY A 155 0.14 -8.58 -0.37
N ILE A 156 1.11 -7.69 -0.09
CA ILE A 156 2.54 -8.04 -0.01
C ILE A 156 2.79 -9.16 1.02
N CYS A 157 2.17 -9.08 2.19
CA CYS A 157 2.32 -10.13 3.22
C CYS A 157 1.70 -11.46 2.76
N ARG A 158 0.52 -11.42 2.13
CA ARG A 158 -0.17 -12.60 1.61
C ARG A 158 0.64 -13.31 0.52
N TYR A 159 1.32 -12.56 -0.35
CA TYR A 159 2.19 -13.14 -1.37
C TYR A 159 3.25 -14.06 -0.76
N PHE A 160 3.99 -13.60 0.25
CA PHE A 160 5.04 -14.42 0.88
C PHE A 160 4.48 -15.68 1.55
N LEU A 161 3.32 -15.57 2.21
CA LEU A 161 2.67 -16.71 2.86
C LEU A 161 2.21 -17.75 1.83
N LEU A 162 1.49 -17.32 0.79
CA LEU A 162 1.01 -18.20 -0.27
C LEU A 162 2.17 -18.84 -1.03
N ARG A 163 3.23 -18.08 -1.30
CA ARG A 163 4.42 -18.61 -1.97
C ARG A 163 5.09 -19.69 -1.13
N ALA A 164 5.23 -19.47 0.18
CA ALA A 164 5.80 -20.46 1.08
C ALA A 164 4.93 -21.74 1.16
N GLU A 165 3.61 -21.57 1.15
CA GLU A 165 2.65 -22.68 1.13
C GLU A 165 2.82 -23.53 -0.15
N ILE A 166 2.80 -22.90 -1.33
CA ILE A 166 2.98 -23.61 -2.61
C ILE A 166 4.34 -24.31 -2.67
N ILE A 167 5.41 -23.66 -2.23
CA ILE A 167 6.77 -24.27 -2.19
C ILE A 167 6.82 -25.48 -1.25
N SER A 168 6.10 -25.43 -0.13
CA SER A 168 6.00 -26.55 0.80
C SER A 168 5.23 -27.71 0.17
N SER A 169 4.13 -27.43 -0.53
CA SER A 169 3.39 -28.43 -1.29
C SER A 169 4.21 -29.05 -2.42
N LEU A 170 5.04 -28.26 -3.12
CA LEU A 170 5.99 -28.76 -4.12
C LEU A 170 7.02 -29.72 -3.54
N ALA A 171 7.50 -29.43 -2.32
CA ALA A 171 8.45 -30.31 -1.64
C ALA A 171 7.81 -31.66 -1.27
N GLN A 172 6.55 -31.64 -0.83
CA GLN A 172 5.81 -32.83 -0.42
C GLN A 172 5.31 -33.66 -1.62
N PHE A 173 4.90 -32.99 -2.70
CA PHE A 173 4.25 -33.61 -3.86
C PHE A 173 4.92 -33.17 -5.18
N PRO A 174 6.20 -33.54 -5.43
CA PRO A 174 6.97 -33.04 -6.57
C PRO A 174 6.43 -33.48 -7.94
N TYR A 175 5.59 -34.52 -7.98
CA TYR A 175 4.98 -35.07 -9.20
C TYR A 175 3.68 -34.34 -9.62
N ILE A 176 3.17 -33.41 -8.81
CA ILE A 176 1.98 -32.62 -9.16
C ILE A 176 2.45 -31.34 -9.86
N GLU A 177 2.42 -31.36 -11.20
CA GLU A 177 2.84 -30.24 -12.05
C GLU A 177 2.05 -28.94 -11.77
N ASP A 178 0.79 -29.04 -11.34
CA ASP A 178 -0.05 -27.89 -11.00
C ASP A 178 0.56 -27.01 -9.89
N TYR A 179 1.32 -27.59 -8.95
CA TYR A 179 1.98 -26.78 -7.93
C TYR A 179 3.15 -25.95 -8.50
N GLN A 180 3.83 -26.46 -9.54
CA GLN A 180 4.90 -25.71 -10.20
C GLN A 180 4.28 -24.55 -10.97
N ARG A 181 3.20 -24.83 -11.72
CA ARG A 181 2.46 -23.82 -12.44
C ARG A 181 1.86 -22.75 -11.53
N ALA A 182 1.28 -23.15 -10.40
CA ALA A 182 0.72 -22.22 -9.42
C ALA A 182 1.78 -21.28 -8.84
N LEU A 183 3.03 -21.73 -8.67
CA LEU A 183 4.13 -20.90 -8.21
C LEU A 183 4.51 -19.84 -9.25
N GLU A 184 4.62 -20.23 -10.53
CA GLU A 184 4.89 -19.32 -11.65
C GLU A 184 3.80 -18.25 -11.77
N ASP A 185 2.53 -18.68 -11.78
CA ASP A 185 1.37 -17.79 -11.90
C ASP A 185 1.28 -16.83 -10.70
N LEU A 186 1.63 -17.30 -9.49
CA LEU A 186 1.67 -16.45 -8.30
C LEU A 186 2.75 -15.37 -8.40
N ASP A 187 3.95 -15.72 -8.86
CA ASP A 187 5.06 -14.79 -9.04
C ASP A 187 4.74 -13.77 -10.16
N GLU A 188 4.18 -14.20 -11.30
CA GLU A 188 3.73 -13.29 -12.36
C GLU A 188 2.64 -12.33 -11.87
N LYS A 189 1.62 -12.84 -11.16
CA LYS A 189 0.56 -12.03 -10.55
C LYS A 189 1.14 -10.98 -9.62
N GLU A 190 2.18 -11.31 -8.85
CA GLU A 190 2.77 -10.36 -7.89
C GLU A 190 3.62 -9.27 -8.56
N LEU A 191 4.37 -9.61 -9.61
CA LEU A 191 5.07 -8.60 -10.43
C LEU A 191 4.09 -7.59 -11.02
N PHE A 192 3.00 -8.07 -11.61
CA PHE A 192 1.94 -7.21 -12.13
C PHE A 192 1.27 -6.39 -11.03
N SER A 193 1.00 -7.01 -9.87
CA SER A 193 0.43 -6.32 -8.71
C SER A 193 1.32 -5.18 -8.21
N MET A 194 2.64 -5.38 -8.14
CA MET A 194 3.56 -4.32 -7.71
C MET A 194 3.60 -3.14 -8.68
N TRP A 195 3.53 -3.41 -9.99
CA TRP A 195 3.39 -2.38 -11.01
C TRP A 195 2.08 -1.60 -10.87
N MET A 196 0.95 -2.31 -10.77
CA MET A 196 -0.37 -1.72 -10.58
C MET A 196 -0.41 -0.82 -9.34
N VAL A 197 0.10 -1.31 -8.20
CA VAL A 197 0.14 -0.54 -6.95
C VAL A 197 0.96 0.74 -7.11
N ALA A 198 2.11 0.70 -7.79
CA ALA A 198 2.91 1.91 -8.03
C ALA A 198 2.15 2.95 -8.89
N CYS A 199 1.43 2.51 -9.92
CA CYS A 199 0.53 3.37 -10.71
C CYS A 199 -0.59 3.96 -9.84
N GLU A 200 -1.27 3.13 -9.06
CA GLU A 200 -2.39 3.57 -8.21
C GLU A 200 -1.93 4.57 -7.15
N ILE A 201 -0.78 4.36 -6.51
CA ILE A 201 -0.20 5.31 -5.54
C ILE A 201 0.01 6.68 -6.20
N ARG A 202 0.62 6.73 -7.39
CA ARG A 202 0.83 7.98 -8.13
C ARG A 202 -0.50 8.67 -8.40
N ASP A 203 -1.48 7.91 -8.89
CA ASP A 203 -2.78 8.44 -9.26
C ASP A 203 -3.55 8.93 -8.02
N ARG A 204 -3.40 8.27 -6.86
CA ARG A 204 -3.93 8.75 -5.57
C ARG A 204 -3.30 10.08 -5.15
N TYR A 205 -1.97 10.22 -5.21
CA TYR A 205 -1.32 11.49 -4.91
C TYR A 205 -1.79 12.61 -5.85
N LEU A 206 -1.95 12.34 -7.14
CA LEU A 206 -2.45 13.30 -8.11
C LEU A 206 -3.91 13.70 -7.83
N LEU A 207 -4.78 12.72 -7.58
CA LEU A 207 -6.19 12.94 -7.24
C LEU A 207 -6.32 13.79 -5.99
N LEU A 208 -5.63 13.42 -4.90
CA LEU A 208 -5.69 14.17 -3.65
C LEU A 208 -5.11 15.57 -3.83
N TYR A 209 -4.00 15.73 -4.55
CA TYR A 209 -3.45 17.06 -4.86
C TYR A 209 -4.46 17.94 -5.60
N ASP A 210 -5.08 17.42 -6.66
CA ASP A 210 -6.08 18.14 -7.46
C ASP A 210 -7.32 18.50 -6.62
N LEU A 211 -7.83 17.55 -5.85
CA LEU A 211 -9.00 17.72 -4.99
C LEU A 211 -8.76 18.79 -3.93
N PHE A 212 -7.62 18.75 -3.24
CA PHE A 212 -7.27 19.73 -2.22
C PHE A 212 -7.03 21.11 -2.83
N THR A 213 -6.26 21.21 -3.91
CA THR A 213 -5.94 22.52 -4.51
C THR A 213 -7.17 23.23 -5.07
N LYS A 214 -8.09 22.52 -5.72
CA LYS A 214 -9.34 23.09 -6.22
C LYS A 214 -10.27 23.55 -5.10
N ASN A 215 -10.31 22.82 -3.98
CA ASN A 215 -11.28 23.04 -2.91
C ASN A 215 -10.72 23.72 -1.66
N ILE A 216 -9.44 24.13 -1.66
CA ILE A 216 -8.72 24.58 -0.45
C ILE A 216 -9.43 25.68 0.33
N LYS A 217 -10.11 26.61 -0.36
CA LYS A 217 -10.87 27.68 0.28
C LYS A 217 -12.03 27.12 1.10
N LYS A 218 -12.83 26.21 0.53
CA LYS A 218 -13.97 25.58 1.21
C LYS A 218 -13.54 24.54 2.24
N LEU A 219 -12.37 23.92 2.05
CA LEU A 219 -11.79 23.02 3.05
C LEU A 219 -11.34 23.77 4.31
N LYS A 220 -10.81 24.99 4.16
CA LYS A 220 -10.40 25.84 5.29
C LYS A 220 -11.56 26.61 5.92
N GLU A 221 -12.42 27.18 5.10
CA GLU A 221 -13.53 28.05 5.50
C GLU A 221 -14.83 27.53 4.84
N PRO A 222 -15.44 26.47 5.40
CA PRO A 222 -16.59 25.82 4.80
C PRO A 222 -17.86 26.68 4.85
N ARG A 223 -17.98 27.53 5.88
CA ARG A 223 -19.09 28.46 6.05
C ARG A 223 -18.72 29.85 5.59
N SER A 224 -19.72 30.55 5.06
CA SER A 224 -19.64 31.97 4.78
C SER A 224 -19.49 32.68 6.12
N SER A 225 -18.50 33.56 6.28
CA SER A 225 -18.43 34.42 7.44
C SER A 225 -19.64 35.35 7.40
N ASN A 226 -20.74 34.98 8.05
CA ASN A 226 -21.86 35.88 8.33
C ASN A 226 -21.43 36.88 9.41
N GLY A 227 -20.40 37.68 9.11
CA GLY A 227 -20.02 38.87 9.82
C GLY A 227 -20.84 40.04 9.31
N GLY A 228 -22.09 40.09 9.71
CA GLY A 228 -23.01 41.17 9.34
C GLY A 228 -24.38 40.93 9.95
N GLY A 229 -24.46 40.98 11.29
CA GLY A 229 -25.74 41.16 11.96
C GLY A 229 -26.45 42.35 11.32
N ILE A 230 -27.58 42.07 10.70
CA ILE A 230 -28.49 43.10 10.21
C ILE A 230 -29.06 43.76 11.48
N TYR A 231 -28.54 44.94 11.80
CA TYR A 231 -29.29 45.96 12.53
C TYR A 231 -30.47 46.41 11.67
#